data_AF-A0A822FQ87-F1
#
_entry.id   AF-A0A822FQ87-F1
#
_cell.length_a   1.000
_cell.length_b   1.000
_cell.length_c   1.000
_cell.angle_alpha   90.00
_cell.angle_beta   90.00
_cell.angle_gamma   90.00
#
_symmetry.space_group_name_H-M   'P 1'
#
loop_
_entity.id
_entity.type
_entity.pdbx_description
1 polymer ?
#
loop_
_entity_poly.entity_id
_entity_poly.type
_entity_poly.pdbx_seq_one_letter_code
_entity_poly.pdbx_strand_id
1 'polypeptide(L)' 'VVTLLRDKQLYVANAGDSRCVVCRNGRAIEMSFDHKPEDPKERGRIEKAGYKVTSDGRVS' A
#
# COMPACT_ATOMS: atom_id res chain seq x y z
N VAL A 1 -6.97 -0.31 4.04
CA VAL A 1 -6.30 -1.47 4.68
C VAL A 1 -7.29 -2.28 5.51
N VAL A 2 -7.20 -3.61 5.48
CA VAL A 2 -8.03 -4.56 6.26
C VAL A 2 -7.13 -5.65 6.82
N THR A 3 -7.48 -6.14 8.02
CA THR A 3 -6.73 -7.16 8.74
C THR A 3 -7.66 -8.29 9.18
N LEU A 4 -7.26 -9.55 8.96
CA LEU A 4 -7.96 -10.75 9.42
C LEU A 4 -7.04 -11.57 10.32
N LEU A 5 -7.49 -11.85 11.54
CA LEU A 5 -6.83 -12.77 12.46
C LEU A 5 -7.61 -14.09 12.48
N ARG A 6 -6.96 -15.18 12.10
CA ARG A 6 -7.57 -16.52 12.11
C ARG A 6 -6.51 -17.57 12.39
N ASP A 7 -6.80 -18.52 13.28
CA ASP A 7 -5.91 -19.66 13.57
C ASP A 7 -4.46 -19.24 13.87
N LYS A 8 -4.30 -18.16 14.65
CA LYS A 8 -3.01 -17.52 15.00
C LYS A 8 -2.22 -16.95 13.81
N GLN A 9 -2.84 -16.81 12.65
CA GLN A 9 -2.30 -16.16 11.45
C GLN A 9 -2.92 -14.78 11.26
N LEU A 10 -2.06 -13.80 10.96
CA LEU A 10 -2.46 -12.43 10.64
C LEU A 10 -2.34 -12.19 9.14
N TYR A 11 -3.48 -11.94 8.49
CA TYR A 11 -3.55 -11.57 7.08
C TYR A 11 -3.81 -10.06 6.97
N VAL A 12 -3.07 -9.40 6.08
CA VAL A 12 -3.23 -7.97 5.80
C VAL A 12 -3.44 -7.77 4.31
N ALA A 13 -4.48 -7.02 3.97
CA ALA A 13 -4.76 -6.58 2.60
C ALA A 13 -4.83 -5.05 2.58
N ASN A 14 -4.03 -4.41 1.73
CA ASN A 14 -4.07 -2.97 1.56
C ASN A 14 -4.52 -2.57 0.15
N ALA A 15 -5.35 -1.54 0.10
CA ALA A 15 -5.76 -0.86 -1.11
C ALA A 15 -5.90 0.62 -0.75
N GLY A 16 -5.09 1.47 -1.37
CA GLY A 16 -4.97 2.89 -1.04
C GLY A 16 -3.77 3.19 -0.16
N ASP A 17 -3.87 4.25 0.63
CA ASP A 17 -2.74 4.87 1.31
C ASP A 17 -2.74 4.78 2.83
N SER A 18 -3.66 3.99 3.39
CA SER A 18 -3.53 3.55 4.78
C SER A 18 -2.40 2.55 4.94
N ARG A 19 -1.92 2.37 6.18
CA ARG A 19 -0.84 1.42 6.52
C ARG A 19 -1.18 0.53 7.71
N CYS A 20 -0.74 -0.73 7.66
CA CYS A 20 -0.71 -1.65 8.80
C CYS A 20 0.74 -1.92 9.20
N VAL A 21 1.04 -1.71 10.48
CA VAL A 21 2.31 -2.00 11.13
C VAL A 21 2.01 -2.80 12.39
N VAL A 22 2.81 -3.85 12.65
CA VAL A 22 2.69 -4.65 13.88
C VAL A 22 3.93 -4.51 14.73
N CYS A 23 3.77 -4.57 16.05
CA CYS A 23 4.90 -4.62 16.98
C CYS A 23 5.17 -6.08 17.38
N ARG A 24 6.41 -6.54 17.20
CA ARG A 24 6.85 -7.87 17.67
C ARG A 24 8.23 -7.74 18.32
N ASN A 25 8.33 -8.16 19.58
CA ASN A 25 9.56 -8.06 20.38
C ASN A 25 10.15 -6.62 20.41
N GLY A 26 9.28 -5.61 20.58
CA GLY A 26 9.68 -4.20 20.60
C GLY A 26 10.09 -3.62 19.25
N ARG A 27 9.91 -4.35 18.15
CA ARG A 27 10.22 -3.88 16.79
C ARG A 27 8.94 -3.69 15.98
N ALA A 28 8.87 -2.57 15.26
CA ALA A 28 7.85 -2.31 14.26
C ALA A 28 8.15 -3.12 12.99
N ILE A 29 7.15 -3.83 12.48
CA ILE A 29 7.21 -4.62 11.26
C ILE A 29 6.09 -4.14 10.35
N GLU A 30 6.45 -3.67 9.15
CA GLU A 30 5.46 -3.27 8.15
C GLU A 30 4.77 -4.50 7.58
N MET A 31 3.43 -4.51 7.61
CA MET A 31 2.61 -5.60 7.07
C MET A 31 1.90 -5.21 5.77
N SER A 32 1.98 -3.94 5.39
CA SER A 32 1.47 -3.42 4.12
C SER A 32 2.31 -2.24 3.66
N PHE A 33 2.29 -1.99 2.36
CA PHE A 33 2.86 -0.79 1.75
C PHE A 33 1.74 0.08 1.21
N ASP A 34 1.88 1.40 1.35
CA ASP A 34 0.93 2.36 0.79
C ASP A 34 1.00 2.27 -0.73
N HIS A 35 -0.13 2.49 -1.41
CA HIS A 35 -0.14 2.62 -2.86
C HIS A 35 -0.20 4.10 -3.19
N LYS A 36 0.95 4.69 -3.52
CA LYS A 36 1.06 6.09 -3.92
C LYS A 36 1.26 6.17 -5.45
N PRO A 37 0.54 7.03 -6.18
CA PRO A 37 0.70 7.15 -7.64
C PRO A 37 2.13 7.41 -8.10
N GLU A 38 2.95 8.04 -7.25
CA GLU A 38 4.36 8.37 -7.51
C GLU A 38 5.28 7.16 -7.38
N ASP A 39 4.84 6.07 -6.74
CA ASP A 39 5.64 4.86 -6.59
C ASP A 39 5.95 4.29 -7.98
N PRO A 40 7.20 3.92 -8.31
CA PRO A 40 7.59 3.53 -9.67
C PRO A 40 6.72 2.43 -10.28
N LYS A 41 6.27 1.48 -9.44
CA LYS A 41 5.37 0.40 -9.85
C LYS A 41 3.97 0.90 -10.17
N GLU A 42 3.39 1.72 -9.29
CA GLU A 42 2.04 2.26 -9.50
C GLU A 42 2.03 3.25 -10.65
N ARG A 43 3.03 4.13 -10.74
CA ARG A 43 3.24 5.04 -11.86
C ARG A 43 3.32 4.30 -13.20
N GLY A 44 4.16 3.25 -13.28
CA GLY A 44 4.26 2.44 -14.50
C GLY A 44 2.95 1.78 -14.88
N ARG A 45 2.15 1.33 -13.90
CA ARG A 45 0.80 0.78 -14.13
C ARG A 45 -0.17 1.83 -14.66
N ILE A 46 -0.15 3.04 -14.09
CA ILE A 46 -0.99 4.19 -14.47
C ILE A 46 -0.65 4.63 -15.90
N GLU A 47 0.63 4.85 -16.20
CA GLU A 47 1.11 5.29 -17.52
C GLU A 47 0.82 4.24 -18.61
N LYS A 48 1.00 2.95 -18.31
CA LYS A 48 0.65 1.86 -19.24
C LYS A 48 -0.85 1.80 -19.54
N ALA A 49 -1.70 2.26 -18.61
CA ALA A 49 -3.14 2.36 -18.82
C ALA A 49 -3.56 3.65 -19.58
N GLY A 50 -2.61 4.51 -19.95
CA GLY A 50 -2.86 5.73 -20.72
C GLY A 50 -3.13 6.99 -19.89
N TYR A 51 -3.03 6.89 -18.56
CA TYR A 51 -3.21 8.01 -17.63
C TYR A 51 -1.87 8.64 -17.24
N LYS A 52 -1.91 9.80 -16.57
CA LYS A 52 -0.71 10.47 -16.05
C LYS A 52 -0.80 10.70 -14.55
N VAL A 53 0.37 10.77 -13.91
CA VAL A 53 0.51 11.24 -12.52
C VAL A 53 0.82 12.73 -12.55
N THR A 54 -0.02 13.54 -11.93
CA THR A 54 0.12 15.00 -11.86
C THR A 54 1.18 15.41 -10.84
N SER A 55 1.61 16.68 -10.88
CA SER A 55 2.61 17.21 -9.95
C SER A 55 2.14 17.23 -8.48
N ASP A 56 0.83 17.22 -8.24
CA ASP A 56 0.21 17.12 -6.92
C ASP A 56 -0.16 15.67 -6.54
N GLY A 57 0.33 14.68 -7.28
CA GLY A 57 0.23 13.26 -6.90
C GLY A 57 -1.09 12.59 -7.24
N ARG A 58 -1.89 13.18 -8.13
CA ARG A 58 -3.19 12.63 -8.57
C ARG A 58 -3.07 11.94 -9.92
N VAL A 59 -4.08 11.15 -10.25
CA VAL A 59 -4.19 10.49 -11.56
C VAL A 59 -5.14 11.29 -12.44
N SER A 60 -4.69 11.64 -13.65
CA SER A 60 -5.45 12.39 -14.67
C SER A 60 -5.56 11.61 -15.98
#